data_AF-A0A7R9C4C9-F1
#
_entry.id   AF-A0A7R9C4C9-F1
#
_cell.length_a   1.000
_cell.length_b   1.000
_cell.length_c   1.000
_cell.angle_alpha   90.00
_cell.angle_beta   90.00
_cell.angle_gamma   90.00
#
_symmetry.space_group_name_H-M   'P 1'
#
loop_
_entity.id
_entity.type
_entity.pdbx_description
1 polymer ?
#
loop_
_entity_poly.entity_id
_entity_poly.type
_entity_poly.pdbx_seq_one_letter_code
_entity_poly.pdbx_strand_id
1 'polypeptide(L)' 'MESDDAWTRDTGPSIVKNAQGERIGIDWVFNAWGGEEGGLYFPWDQDQLIAKQISAMHELDSFSTPLVLEGGSIHVDGE' A
#
# COMPACT_ATOMS: atom_id res chain seq x y z
N MET A 1 3.49 14.69 2.75
CA MET A 1 3.50 13.27 3.09
C MET A 1 4.94 12.86 3.07
N GLU A 2 5.49 12.46 4.21
CA GLU A 2 6.87 11.97 4.29
C GLU A 2 6.90 10.52 3.80
N SER A 3 7.99 10.14 3.14
CA SER A 3 8.24 8.78 2.63
C SER A 3 9.74 8.50 2.72
N ASP A 4 10.13 7.23 2.88
CA ASP A 4 11.54 6.85 2.94
C ASP A 4 12.15 6.76 1.53
N ASP A 5 11.34 6.39 0.52
CA ASP A 5 11.66 6.52 -0.91
C ASP A 5 10.39 6.83 -1.75
N ALA A 6 10.53 6.94 -3.08
CA ALA A 6 9.51 7.46 -3.99
C ALA A 6 8.75 6.39 -4.81
N TRP A 7 8.37 5.27 -4.19
CA TRP A 7 7.73 4.12 -4.87
C TRP A 7 6.25 3.91 -4.50
N THR A 8 5.40 4.91 -4.72
CA THR A 8 3.95 4.83 -4.39
C THR A 8 3.18 3.72 -5.12
N ARG A 9 3.73 3.14 -6.20
CA ARG A 9 3.19 1.92 -6.81
C ARG A 9 3.16 0.77 -5.79
N ASP A 10 4.15 0.70 -4.92
CA ASP A 10 4.36 -0.40 -3.98
C ASP A 10 3.88 -0.07 -2.57
N THR A 11 3.99 1.21 -2.16
CA THR A 11 3.64 1.69 -0.82
C THR A 11 2.24 2.29 -0.71
N GLY A 12 1.61 2.61 -1.85
CA GLY A 12 0.27 3.18 -1.91
C GLY A 12 -0.84 2.14 -1.74
N PRO A 13 -2.09 2.60 -1.50
CA PRO A 13 -3.19 1.69 -1.30
C PRO A 13 -3.59 1.04 -2.63
N SER A 14 -3.87 -0.26 -2.61
CA SER A 14 -4.58 -0.90 -3.72
C SER A 14 -6.07 -0.65 -3.58
N ILE A 15 -6.63 0.21 -4.43
CA ILE A 15 -8.05 0.59 -4.33
C ILE A 15 -8.92 -0.48 -4.99
N VAL A 16 -9.86 -1.02 -4.23
CA VAL A 16 -10.88 -1.96 -4.73
C VAL A 16 -12.25 -1.33 -4.68
N LYS A 17 -13.19 -1.85 -5.47
CA LYS A 17 -14.59 -1.41 -5.48
C LYS A 17 -15.54 -2.59 -5.39
N ASN A 18 -16.70 -2.41 -4.77
CA ASN A 18 -17.78 -3.38 -4.83
C ASN A 18 -18.70 -3.14 -6.05
N ALA A 19 -19.73 -3.98 -6.21
CA ALA A 19 -20.69 -3.90 -7.31
C ALA A 19 -21.52 -2.60 -7.28
N GLN A 20 -21.64 -1.94 -6.12
CA GLN A 20 -22.34 -0.68 -5.93
C GLN A 20 -21.44 0.54 -6.22
N GLY A 21 -20.15 0.31 -6.50
CA GLY A 21 -19.16 1.37 -6.78
C GLY A 21 -18.53 1.98 -5.54
N GLU A 22 -18.83 1.46 -4.35
CA GLU A 22 -18.17 1.88 -3.10
C GLU A 22 -16.71 1.43 -3.14
N ARG A 23 -15.80 2.27 -2.65
CA ARG A 23 -14.35 2.07 -2.76
C ARG A 23 -13.71 2.03 -1.38
N ILE A 24 -12.73 1.13 -1.23
CA ILE A 24 -11.84 1.09 -0.07
C ILE A 24 -10.39 0.97 -0.54
N GLY A 25 -9.46 1.47 0.25
CA GLY A 25 -8.02 1.27 0.02
C GLY A 25 -7.51 0.09 0.84
N ILE A 26 -6.90 -0.89 0.17
CA ILE A 26 -6.17 -1.96 0.85
C ILE A 26 -4.79 -1.44 1.24
N ASP A 27 -4.48 -1.54 2.52
CA ASP A 27 -3.23 -1.15 3.15
C ASP A 27 -2.42 -2.42 3.46
N TRP A 28 -1.51 -2.75 2.55
CA TRP A 28 -0.59 -3.88 2.67
C TRP A 28 0.51 -3.57 3.69
N VAL A 29 1.10 -4.61 4.28
CA VAL A 29 2.38 -4.42 4.98
C VAL A 29 3.45 -4.18 3.92
N PHE A 30 4.22 -3.11 4.08
CA PHE A 30 5.39 -2.81 3.26
C PHE A 30 6.65 -3.06 4.08
N ASN A 31 7.65 -3.70 3.47
CA ASN A 31 8.91 -4.02 4.14
C ASN A 31 10.15 -3.68 3.30
N ALA A 32 10.07 -2.71 2.39
CA ALA A 32 11.18 -2.37 1.49
C ALA A 32 11.69 -3.57 0.67
N TRP A 33 10.76 -4.38 0.13
CA TRP A 33 11.02 -5.53 -0.76
C TRP A 33 11.94 -6.61 -0.17
N GLY A 34 11.78 -6.93 1.12
CA GLY A 34 12.56 -8.01 1.76
C GLY A 34 12.80 -7.86 3.26
N GLY A 35 12.44 -6.72 3.85
CA GLY A 35 12.59 -6.44 5.27
C GLY A 35 14.04 -6.56 5.74
N GLU A 36 14.23 -7.09 6.95
CA GLU A 36 15.56 -7.33 7.51
C GLU A 36 16.35 -8.42 6.77
N GLU A 37 15.69 -9.22 5.92
CA GLU A 37 16.27 -10.34 5.17
C GLU A 37 16.49 -10.00 3.68
N GLY A 38 17.03 -8.80 3.41
CA GLY A 38 17.44 -8.39 2.06
C GLY A 38 16.60 -7.28 1.45
N GLY A 39 15.86 -6.52 2.26
CA GLY A 39 15.22 -5.28 1.82
C GLY A 39 16.23 -4.23 1.37
N LEU A 40 15.75 -3.28 0.56
CA LEU A 40 16.61 -2.30 -0.11
C LEU A 40 17.12 -1.18 0.80
N TYR A 41 16.42 -0.88 1.89
CA TYR A 41 16.81 0.15 2.85
C TYR A 41 16.20 -0.10 4.22
N PHE A 42 16.65 0.69 5.20
CA PHE A 42 16.08 0.83 6.54
C PHE A 42 16.32 2.27 7.04
N PRO A 43 15.35 2.91 7.72
CA PRO A 43 14.00 2.40 8.00
C PRO A 43 13.06 2.55 6.77
N TRP A 44 11.88 1.94 6.86
CA TRP A 44 10.78 2.06 5.88
C TRP A 44 9.43 2.39 6.56
N ASP A 45 9.51 2.95 7.77
CA ASP A 45 8.35 3.22 8.60
C ASP A 45 7.47 4.34 8.04
N GLN A 46 8.03 5.31 7.31
CA GLN A 46 7.24 6.34 6.62
C GLN A 46 6.55 5.76 5.39
N ASP A 47 7.23 4.88 4.64
CA ASP A 47 6.63 4.20 3.50
C ASP A 47 5.43 3.32 3.87
N GLN A 48 5.48 2.64 5.01
CA GLN A 48 4.34 1.87 5.54
C GLN A 48 3.10 2.74 5.82
N LEU A 49 3.27 4.05 6.05
CA LEU A 49 2.15 4.97 6.35
C LEU A 49 1.47 5.51 5.09
N ILE A 50 2.11 5.42 3.92
CA ILE A 50 1.64 6.03 2.67
C ILE A 50 0.24 5.56 2.29
N ALA A 51 -0.04 4.26 2.36
CA ALA A 51 -1.35 3.72 2.02
C ALA A 51 -2.49 4.35 2.86
N LYS A 52 -2.32 4.42 4.18
CA LYS A 52 -3.29 5.04 5.09
C LYS A 52 -3.43 6.54 4.86
N GLN A 53 -2.33 7.25 4.65
CA GLN A 53 -2.34 8.70 4.43
C GLN A 53 -3.03 9.07 3.11
N ILE A 54 -2.79 8.32 2.03
CA ILE A 54 -3.51 8.48 0.75
C ILE A 54 -4.99 8.15 0.91
N SER A 55 -5.35 7.04 1.56
CA SER A 55 -6.76 6.69 1.82
C SER A 55 -7.49 7.79 2.59
N ALA A 56 -6.87 8.31 3.66
CA ALA A 56 -7.45 9.38 4.46
C ALA A 56 -7.61 10.69 3.66
N MET A 57 -6.64 11.04 2.82
CA MET A 57 -6.70 12.23 1.95
C MET A 57 -7.86 12.16 0.95
N HIS A 58 -8.22 10.96 0.51
CA HIS A 58 -9.30 10.72 -0.44
C HIS A 58 -10.64 10.33 0.20
N GLU A 59 -10.76 10.43 1.53
CA GLU A 59 -11.97 10.05 2.27
C GLU A 59 -12.39 8.59 1.97
N LEU A 60 -11.40 7.70 1.81
CA LEU A 60 -11.61 6.27 1.61
C LEU A 60 -11.43 5.52 2.93
N ASP A 61 -12.33 4.58 3.21
CA ASP A 61 -12.08 3.56 4.23
C ASP A 61 -10.82 2.77 3.86
N SER A 62 -10.03 2.45 4.88
CA SER A 62 -8.79 1.68 4.73
C SER A 62 -8.93 0.33 5.43
N PHE A 63 -8.52 -0.74 4.74
CA PHE A 63 -8.47 -2.07 5.28
C PHE A 63 -7.01 -2.53 5.38
N SER A 64 -6.48 -2.59 6.61
CA SER A 64 -5.15 -3.12 6.89
C SER A 64 -5.15 -4.64 6.91
N THR A 65 -4.17 -5.25 6.26
CA THR A 65 -3.96 -6.70 6.20
C THR A 65 -2.62 -7.08 6.84
N PRO A 66 -2.45 -8.31 7.38
CA PRO A 66 -1.15 -8.77 7.88
C PRO A 66 -0.19 -9.22 6.77
N LEU A 67 -0.60 -9.21 5.49
CA LEU A 67 0.21 -9.69 4.37
C LEU A 67 1.20 -8.63 3.89
N VAL A 68 2.47 -9.03 3.71
CA VAL A 68 3.47 -8.24 2.97
C VAL A 68 3.20 -8.41 1.47
N LEU A 69 2.93 -7.31 0.78
CA LEU A 69 2.71 -7.29 -0.65
C LEU A 69 2.91 -5.89 -1.21
N GLU A 70 3.54 -5.80 -2.37
CA GLU A 70 3.74 -4.54 -3.09
C GLU A 70 2.79 -4.46 -4.28
N GLY A 71 2.14 -3.31 -4.48
CA GLY A 71 1.18 -3.13 -5.57
C GLY A 71 1.76 -3.36 -6.97
N GLY A 72 3.07 -3.15 -7.19
CA GLY A 72 3.76 -3.46 -8.45
C GLY A 72 4.03 -4.95 -8.70
N SER A 73 3.85 -5.81 -7.69
CA SER A 73 4.07 -7.27 -7.80
C SER A 73 2.87 -8.02 -8.40
N ILE A 74 1.71 -7.38 -8.48
CA ILE A 74 0.47 -7.99 -8.96
C ILE A 74 -0.17 -7.19 -10.10
N HIS A 75 -0.88 -7.89 -10.97
CA HIS A 75 -1.77 -7.32 -11.97
C HIS A 75 -3.12 -8.05 -11.91
N VAL A 76 -4.21 -7.32 -12.14
CA VAL A 76 -5.58 -7.84 -12.18
C VAL A 76 -6.24 -7.44 -13.51
N ASP A 77 -7.12 -8.28 -14.03
CA ASP A 77 -7.90 -8.04 -15.25
C ASP A 77 -9.25 -7.35 -14.98
N GLY A 78 -9.81 -7.55 -13.79
CA GLY A 78 -11.02 -6.90 -13.31
C GLY A 78 -12.32 -7.67 -13.56
N GLU A 79 -12.25 -8.96 -13.88
CA GLU A 79 -13.41 -9.86 -14.03
C GLU A 79 -13.79 -10.59 -12.72
#